data_AF-A0A101GMT4-F1
#
_entry.id   AF-A0A101GMT4-F1
#
_cell.length_a   1.000
_cell.length_b   1.000
_cell.length_c   1.000
_cell.angle_alpha   90.00
_cell.angle_beta   90.00
_cell.angle_gamma   90.00
#
_symmetry.space_group_name_H-M   'P 1'
#
loop_
_entity.id
_entity.type
_entity.pdbx_description
1 polymer ?
#
loop_
_entity_poly.entity_id
_entity_poly.type
_entity_poly.pdbx_seq_one_letter_code
_entity_poly.pdbx_strand_id
1 'polypeptide(L)' 'MPDVMPEDGLVLGLEGTAWNLSAALFGEDLIALHSSPYIPPKGGIHPREAAQHHASVMKEVISRVLTEP' A
#
# COMPACT_ATOMS: atom_id res chain seq x y z
N MET A 1 10.26 -16.03 -32.06
CA MET A 1 10.81 -15.19 -30.98
C MET A 1 10.69 -16.00 -29.71
N PRO A 2 11.73 -16.14 -28.89
CA PRO A 2 11.54 -16.79 -27.61
C PRO A 2 10.58 -15.91 -26.79
N ASP A 3 9.56 -16.55 -26.25
CA ASP A 3 8.63 -15.99 -25.28
C ASP A 3 9.43 -15.71 -24.01
N VAL A 4 9.90 -14.46 -23.86
CA VAL A 4 10.48 -14.00 -22.61
C VAL A 4 9.30 -13.69 -21.72
N MET A 5 8.80 -14.71 -21.00
CA MET A 5 8.04 -14.43 -19.79
C MET A 5 8.97 -13.63 -18.87
N PRO A 6 8.56 -12.46 -18.35
CA PRO A 6 9.35 -11.78 -17.34
C PRO A 6 9.59 -12.78 -16.21
N GLU A 7 10.82 -12.89 -15.70
CA GLU A 7 11.04 -13.65 -14.46
C GLU A 7 9.99 -13.21 -13.43
N ASP A 8 9.32 -14.16 -12.76
CA ASP A 8 8.19 -13.96 -11.84
C ASP A 8 8.46 -12.76 -10.92
N GLY A 9 8.03 -11.58 -11.38
CA GLY A 9 8.50 -10.32 -10.87
C GLY A 9 7.60 -9.90 -9.74
N LEU A 10 8.18 -9.67 -8.56
CA LEU A 10 7.41 -9.13 -7.46
C LEU A 10 6.97 -7.69 -7.78
N VAL A 11 5.68 -7.41 -7.59
CA VAL A 11 5.08 -6.09 -7.76
C VAL A 11 4.70 -5.53 -6.40
N LEU A 12 5.14 -4.31 -6.11
CA LEU A 12 4.68 -3.53 -4.97
C LEU A 12 3.54 -2.60 -5.41
N GLY A 13 2.32 -2.91 -5.00
CA GLY A 13 1.15 -2.06 -5.19
C GLY A 13 1.01 -1.03 -4.08
N LEU A 14 0.68 0.22 -4.43
CA LEU A 14 0.40 1.31 -3.48
C LEU A 14 -0.97 1.93 -3.80
N GLU A 15 -1.84 2.03 -2.81
CA GLU A 15 -3.14 2.69 -2.90
C GLU A 15 -3.23 3.75 -1.82
N GLY A 16 -3.56 4.98 -2.21
CA GLY A 16 -3.66 6.12 -1.29
C GLY A 16 -4.53 7.24 -1.84
N THR A 17 -5.56 6.90 -2.61
CA THR A 17 -6.42 7.88 -3.31
C THR A 17 -7.35 8.63 -2.35
N ALA A 18 -7.90 7.91 -1.36
CA ALA A 18 -8.85 8.44 -0.39
C ALA A 18 -8.21 8.45 1.02
N TRP A 19 -8.97 8.01 2.04
CA TRP A 19 -8.55 8.01 3.44
C TRP A 19 -7.77 6.77 3.86
N ASN A 20 -7.74 5.72 3.05
CA ASN A 20 -7.01 4.50 3.34
C ASN A 20 -5.67 4.49 2.59
N LEU A 21 -4.56 4.34 3.31
CA LEU A 21 -3.27 4.02 2.68
C LEU A 21 -3.06 2.52 2.75
N SER A 22 -2.77 1.87 1.63
CA SER A 22 -2.42 0.45 1.59
C SER A 22 -1.18 0.21 0.75
N ALA A 23 -0.37 -0.78 1.16
CA ALA A 23 0.69 -1.37 0.34
C ALA A 23 0.46 -2.88 0.24
N ALA A 24 0.79 -3.45 -0.92
CA ALA A 24 0.69 -4.88 -1.15
C ALA A 24 1.87 -5.42 -1.95
N LEU A 25 2.39 -6.59 -1.58
CA LEU A 25 3.37 -7.32 -2.35
C LEU A 25 2.67 -8.47 -3.10
N PHE A 26 2.85 -8.51 -4.42
CA PHE A 26 2.28 -9.53 -5.30
C PHE A 26 3.37 -10.27 -6.06
N GLY A 27 3.21 -11.58 -6.20
CA GLY A 27 3.91 -12.41 -7.19
C GLY A 27 2.88 -12.94 -8.19
N GLU A 28 2.76 -14.27 -8.31
CA GLU A 28 1.60 -14.89 -8.99
C GLU A 28 0.29 -14.64 -8.21
N ASP A 29 0.37 -14.63 -6.87
CA ASP A 29 -0.72 -14.35 -5.94
C ASP A 29 -0.37 -13.20 -4.98
N LEU A 30 -1.34 -12.80 -4.15
CA LEU A 30 -1.11 -11.86 -3.04
C LEU A 30 -0.19 -12.50 -2.00
N ILE A 31 0.96 -11.88 -1.76
CA ILE A 31 1.91 -12.30 -0.72
C ILE A 31 1.56 -11.60 0.59
N ALA A 32 1.54 -10.27 0.57
CA ALA A 32 1.25 -9.45 1.76
C ALA A 32 0.41 -8.23 1.41
N LEU A 33 -0.48 -7.83 2.32
CA LEU A 33 -1.26 -6.60 2.23
C LEU A 33 -1.29 -5.95 3.61
N HIS A 34 -0.98 -4.66 3.65
CA HIS A 34 -1.14 -3.87 4.85
C HIS A 34 -1.81 -2.53 4.58
N SER A 35 -2.71 -2.12 5.48
CA SER A 35 -3.51 -0.90 5.36
C SER A 35 -3.44 -0.08 6.64
N SER A 36 -3.41 1.24 6.48
CA SER A 36 -3.44 2.23 7.54
C SER A 36 -4.50 3.29 7.20
N PRO A 37 -5.76 3.10 7.63
CA PRO A 37 -6.80 4.07 7.43
C PRO A 37 -6.65 5.30 8.32
N TYR A 38 -6.86 6.48 7.75
CA TYR A 38 -7.12 7.69 8.53
C TYR A 38 -8.56 7.67 9.06
N ILE A 39 -8.72 7.72 10.38
CA ILE A 39 -10.03 7.73 11.05
C ILE A 39 -10.27 9.12 11.65
N PRO A 40 -11.14 9.95 11.04
CA PRO A 40 -11.42 11.29 11.53
C PRO A 40 -12.20 11.24 12.86
N PRO A 41 -11.81 12.03 13.88
CA PRO A 41 -12.43 11.97 15.21
C PRO A 41 -13.89 12.44 15.23
N LYS A 42 -14.34 13.19 14.23
CA LYS A 42 -15.70 13.75 14.13
C LYS A 42 -16.45 13.33 12.85
N GLY A 43 -15.94 12.35 12.10
CA GLY A 43 -16.47 11.98 10.78
C GLY A 43 -16.10 12.99 9.67
N GLY A 44 -16.52 12.72 8.43
CA GLY A 44 -16.18 13.53 7.25
C GLY A 44 -14.93 13.03 6.49
N ILE A 45 -14.56 13.70 5.40
CA ILE A 45 -13.52 13.20 4.46
C ILE A 45 -12.16 13.92 4.51
N HIS A 46 -11.95 14.80 5.51
CA HIS A 46 -10.76 15.64 5.76
C HIS A 46 -9.54 15.38 4.84
N PRO A 47 -9.53 15.89 3.59
CA PRO A 47 -8.56 15.43 2.58
C PRO A 47 -7.12 15.78 2.92
N ARG A 48 -6.91 16.94 3.56
CA ARG A 48 -5.59 17.37 4.04
C ARG A 48 -5.06 16.43 5.13
N GLU A 49 -5.91 16.06 6.07
CA GLU A 49 -5.52 15.21 7.21
C GLU A 49 -5.26 13.77 6.75
N ALA A 50 -6.05 13.27 5.81
CA ALA A 50 -5.79 12.00 5.14
C ALA A 50 -4.41 12.00 4.44
N ALA A 51 -4.08 13.05 3.67
CA ALA A 51 -2.76 13.15 3.04
C ALA A 51 -1.61 13.23 4.06
N GLN A 52 -1.82 13.93 5.19
CA GLN A 52 -0.83 14.00 6.28
C GLN A 52 -0.64 12.66 6.98
N HIS A 53 -1.73 11.91 7.19
CA HIS A 53 -1.69 10.55 7.69
C HIS A 53 -0.94 9.62 6.74
N HIS A 54 -1.22 9.68 5.43
CA HIS A 54 -0.49 8.90 4.44
C HIS A 54 1.01 9.18 4.51
N ALA A 55 1.39 10.46 4.55
CA ALA A 55 2.79 10.86 4.65
C ALA A 55 3.46 10.38 5.94
N SER A 56 2.74 10.35 7.07
CA SER A 56 3.31 9.92 8.36
C SER A 56 3.50 8.41 8.46
N VAL A 57 2.66 7.61 7.79
CA VAL A 57 2.67 6.14 7.89
C VAL A 57 3.22 5.40 6.67
N MET A 58 3.48 6.10 5.55
CA MET A 58 3.97 5.50 4.28
C MET A 58 5.13 4.54 4.47
N LYS A 59 6.15 4.98 5.22
CA LYS A 59 7.33 4.16 5.49
C LYS A 59 6.97 2.88 6.24
N GLU A 60 6.16 2.99 7.30
CA GLU A 60 5.77 1.84 8.11
C GLU A 60 4.97 0.82 7.30
N VAL A 61 3.99 1.29 6.51
CA VAL A 61 3.13 0.42 5.70
C VAL A 61 3.92 -0.33 4.63
N ILE A 62 4.83 0.37 3.93
CA ILE A 62 5.72 -0.27 2.94
C ILE A 62 6.70 -1.22 3.62
N SER A 63 7.30 -0.83 4.74
CA SER A 63 8.24 -1.69 5.46
C SER A 63 7.59 -3.01 5.86
N ARG A 64 6.35 -2.98 6.40
CA ARG A 64 5.63 -4.21 6.81
C ARG A 64 5.52 -5.23 5.69
N VAL A 65 5.12 -4.82 4.49
CA VAL A 65 4.99 -5.76 3.36
C VAL A 65 6.32 -6.24 2.78
N LEU A 66 7.44 -5.56 3.07
CA LEU A 66 8.78 -5.95 2.59
C LEU A 66 9.57 -6.76 3.61
N THR A 67 9.30 -6.61 4.91
CA THR A 67 10.05 -7.29 5.99
C THR A 67 9.28 -8.40 6.66
N GLU A 68 7.95 -8.36 6.61
CA GLU A 68 7.04 -9.37 7.15
C GLU A 68 6.06 -9.84 6.04
N PRO A 69 6.58 -10.35 4.90
CA PRO A 69 5.76 -10.76 3.76
C PRO A 69 4.97 -12.03 4.02
#